data_AF-A0A926BWI3-F1
#
_entry.id   AF-A0A926BWI3-F1
#
_cell.length_a   1.000
_cell.length_b   1.000
_cell.length_c   1.000
_cell.angle_alpha   90.00
_cell.angle_beta   90.00
_cell.angle_gamma   90.00
#
_symmetry.space_group_name_H-M   'P 1'
#
loop_
_entity.id
_entity.type
_entity.pdbx_description
1 polymer ?
#
loop_
_entity_poly.entity_id
_entity_poly.type
_entity_poly.pdbx_seq_one_letter_code
_entity_poly.pdbx_strand_id
1 'polypeptide(L)'
;MTVFASSRIGIQSAFLTTIFLAAFVLSACTSSKSANRGDATESGANDALVTAERIRLPTPGRMVLEALEGPTDTIEFHIGSPLFLRLRIGDDVACPPGTGEFFYFDATTAQLGWSFVEVTDSLLFPSIPGRCERYLMLSSEASNRLAEGRFTMRAELFMSPTYRLSSDMVALRPVRAAGGADEESYARFLQEQIVGNAAHLRDPQTLAALFGEGVPTSAESEVYRGVVMFRSGDMVAAGDALRSADEIAMQRKRPLTIAAVYTRDALLRKLGQLAPNR
;
A
#
# COMPACT_ATOMS: atom_id res chain seq x y z
N MET A 1 -46.94 23.95 41.46
CA MET A 1 -47.48 22.70 40.88
C MET A 1 -46.29 21.94 40.31
N THR A 2 -45.62 21.03 41.05
CA THR A 2 -45.89 19.56 41.10
C THR A 2 -46.17 19.00 39.69
N VAL A 3 -45.40 18.05 39.15
CA VAL A 3 -45.21 16.66 39.64
C VAL A 3 -43.93 16.00 39.05
N PHE A 4 -43.30 15.16 39.87
CA PHE A 4 -42.23 14.17 39.59
C PHE A 4 -42.75 12.91 38.88
N ALA A 5 -41.92 12.28 38.02
CA ALA A 5 -41.81 10.81 37.83
C ALA A 5 -40.55 10.56 36.98
N SER A 6 -39.45 9.91 37.40
CA SER A 6 -39.22 8.64 38.10
C SER A 6 -39.68 7.42 37.29
N SER A 7 -38.73 6.74 36.64
CA SER A 7 -38.82 5.33 36.25
C SER A 7 -37.41 4.76 36.11
N ARG A 8 -36.98 4.04 37.15
CA ARG A 8 -35.87 3.10 37.13
C ARG A 8 -36.33 1.82 36.41
N ILE A 9 -35.51 1.28 35.52
CA ILE A 9 -35.50 -0.15 35.23
C ILE A 9 -34.03 -0.59 35.29
N GLY A 10 -33.71 -1.35 36.33
CA GLY A 10 -32.51 -2.16 36.39
C GLY A 10 -32.90 -3.59 36.09
N ILE A 11 -32.13 -4.29 35.26
CA ILE A 11 -32.15 -5.76 35.16
C ILE A 11 -30.72 -6.26 34.93
N GLN A 12 -30.18 -6.83 36.00
CA GLN A 12 -29.44 -8.10 36.09
C GLN A 12 -28.17 -8.33 35.24
N SER A 13 -27.07 -8.28 36.00
CA SER A 13 -25.96 -9.23 36.02
C SER A 13 -26.21 -10.62 35.42
N ALA A 14 -25.33 -11.03 34.49
CA ALA A 14 -24.98 -12.43 34.29
C ALA A 14 -23.45 -12.53 34.11
N PHE A 15 -22.81 -13.02 35.16
CA PHE A 15 -21.47 -13.60 35.12
C PHE A 15 -21.47 -14.82 34.18
N LEU A 16 -20.51 -14.90 33.27
CA LEU A 16 -20.06 -16.18 32.74
C LEU A 16 -18.59 -16.10 32.34
N THR A 17 -17.79 -16.46 33.32
CA THR A 17 -16.41 -16.95 33.21
C THR A 17 -16.38 -18.17 32.30
N THR A 18 -15.54 -18.13 31.26
CA THR A 18 -15.02 -19.37 30.66
C THR A 18 -13.54 -19.19 30.36
N ILE A 19 -12.74 -19.89 31.16
CA ILE A 19 -11.30 -20.05 31.03
C ILE A 19 -11.09 -21.18 30.02
N PHE A 20 -10.40 -20.93 28.91
CA PHE A 20 -9.80 -21.99 28.12
C PHE A 20 -8.28 -21.87 28.21
N LEU A 21 -7.73 -22.74 29.07
CA LEU A 21 -6.31 -23.02 29.19
C LEU A 21 -5.99 -24.11 28.15
N ALA A 22 -5.14 -23.81 27.17
CA ALA A 22 -4.53 -24.84 26.33
C ALA A 22 -3.01 -24.65 26.36
N ALA A 23 -2.38 -25.44 27.23
CA ALA A 23 -0.95 -25.71 27.23
C ALA A 23 -0.74 -27.10 26.61
N PHE A 24 -0.01 -27.19 25.51
CA PHE A 24 0.68 -28.41 25.08
C PHE A 24 1.99 -27.97 24.41
N VAL A 25 3.09 -28.04 25.16
CA VAL A 25 4.17 -29.06 25.09
C VAL A 25 5.18 -28.77 23.98
N LEU A 26 6.39 -28.43 24.43
CA LEU A 26 7.63 -28.45 23.68
C LEU A 26 7.88 -29.85 23.10
N SER A 27 8.39 -29.92 21.87
CA SER A 27 9.32 -31.00 21.50
C SER A 27 10.49 -30.44 20.71
N ALA A 28 11.67 -30.91 21.10
CA ALA A 28 12.97 -30.43 20.72
C ALA A 28 13.47 -31.01 19.38
N CYS A 29 14.57 -30.41 18.93
CA CYS A 29 15.36 -30.65 17.75
C CYS A 29 15.71 -32.12 17.46
N THR A 30 15.81 -32.46 16.18
CA THR A 30 16.90 -33.30 15.68
C THR A 30 17.47 -32.71 14.39
N SER A 31 18.74 -32.30 14.46
CA SER A 31 19.60 -32.09 13.31
C SER A 31 19.87 -33.43 12.61
N SER A 32 19.89 -33.41 11.28
CA SER A 32 20.64 -34.38 10.49
C SER A 32 21.24 -33.64 9.30
N LYS A 33 22.57 -33.49 9.33
CA LYS A 33 23.38 -33.11 8.17
C LYS A 33 23.34 -34.27 7.19
N SER A 34 23.05 -34.00 5.92
CA SER A 34 23.67 -34.73 4.84
C SER A 34 23.96 -33.76 3.71
N ALA A 35 25.25 -33.64 3.41
CA ALA A 35 25.77 -32.83 2.33
C ALA A 35 25.47 -33.53 1.01
N ASN A 36 24.98 -32.79 0.02
CA ASN A 36 25.39 -33.07 -1.34
C ASN A 36 25.57 -31.77 -2.12
N ARG A 37 26.71 -31.73 -2.79
CA ARG A 37 27.34 -30.62 -3.49
C ARG A 37 27.01 -30.82 -4.96
N GLY A 38 26.36 -29.86 -5.60
CA GLY A 38 26.07 -29.93 -7.02
C GLY A 38 25.33 -28.69 -7.52
N ASP A 39 26.05 -27.91 -8.31
CA ASP A 39 25.66 -26.84 -9.21
C ASP A 39 25.03 -25.54 -8.68
N ALA A 40 25.84 -24.50 -8.81
CA ALA A 40 25.48 -23.11 -8.81
C ALA A 40 24.56 -22.80 -10.00
N THR A 41 23.39 -22.24 -9.70
CA THR A 41 22.71 -21.32 -10.62
C THR A 41 22.32 -20.11 -9.80
N GLU A 42 23.15 -19.07 -9.87
CA GLU A 42 22.88 -17.74 -9.33
C GLU A 42 21.63 -17.15 -10.01
N SER A 43 20.46 -17.44 -9.46
CA SER A 43 19.21 -16.74 -9.82
C SER A 43 18.21 -16.65 -8.66
N GLY A 44 18.49 -17.27 -7.50
CA GLY A 44 17.57 -17.28 -6.34
C GLY A 44 17.94 -16.34 -5.19
N ALA A 45 19.11 -15.71 -5.21
CA ALA A 45 19.57 -14.85 -4.12
C ALA A 45 18.81 -13.51 -4.05
N ASN A 46 18.33 -13.00 -5.19
CA ASN A 46 17.59 -11.74 -5.23
C ASN A 46 16.13 -11.89 -4.76
N ASP A 47 15.47 -13.03 -5.03
CA ASP A 47 14.10 -13.29 -4.54
C ASP A 47 14.05 -13.58 -3.03
N ALA A 48 15.04 -14.30 -2.51
CA ALA A 48 15.10 -14.60 -1.08
C ALA A 48 15.44 -13.36 -0.22
N LEU A 49 16.24 -12.42 -0.75
CA LEU A 49 16.57 -11.16 -0.05
C LEU A 49 15.36 -10.21 0.01
N VAL A 50 14.61 -10.10 -1.10
CA VAL A 50 13.37 -9.29 -1.18
C VAL A 50 12.27 -9.86 -0.26
N THR A 51 12.29 -11.17 0.00
CA THR A 51 11.33 -11.83 0.89
C THR A 51 11.75 -11.75 2.37
N ALA A 52 13.05 -11.82 2.68
CA ALA A 52 13.56 -11.86 4.06
C ALA A 52 13.64 -10.49 4.75
N GLU A 53 13.86 -9.40 4.01
CA GLU A 53 14.03 -8.06 4.60
C GLU A 53 12.72 -7.40 5.05
N ARG A 54 11.55 -7.96 4.66
CA ARG A 54 10.23 -7.32 4.82
C ARG A 54 9.31 -7.91 5.89
N ILE A 55 9.75 -8.91 6.66
CA ILE A 55 8.96 -9.56 7.73
C ILE A 55 9.44 -9.13 9.13
N ARG A 56 9.75 -7.84 9.32
CA ARG A 56 9.89 -7.29 10.68
C ARG A 56 8.72 -6.37 10.95
N LEU A 57 7.78 -6.86 11.73
CA LEU A 57 6.79 -5.99 12.35
C LEU A 57 7.53 -5.03 13.29
N PRO A 58 7.14 -3.75 13.34
CA PRO A 58 7.62 -2.85 14.37
C PRO A 58 7.35 -3.44 15.75
N THR A 59 8.20 -3.09 16.73
CA THR A 59 7.92 -3.42 18.14
C THR A 59 6.55 -2.87 18.56
N PRO A 60 5.80 -3.55 19.43
CA PRO A 60 4.55 -3.00 19.97
C PRO A 60 4.69 -1.57 20.47
N GLY A 61 3.70 -0.72 20.14
CA GLY A 61 3.73 0.72 20.41
C GLY A 61 4.62 1.54 19.48
N ARG A 62 5.20 0.94 18.42
CA ARG A 62 5.93 1.67 17.37
C ARG A 62 5.20 1.62 16.03
N MET A 63 5.49 2.65 15.24
CA MET A 63 5.00 2.82 13.88
C MET A 63 6.15 3.20 12.97
N VAL A 64 6.17 2.64 11.76
CA VAL A 64 7.20 2.90 10.75
C VAL A 64 6.52 3.36 9.48
N LEU A 65 6.95 4.50 8.94
CA LEU A 65 6.45 5.10 7.72
C LEU A 65 7.47 4.90 6.60
N GLU A 66 7.04 4.32 5.48
CA GLU A 66 7.91 3.96 4.37
C GLU A 66 7.29 4.43 3.05
N ALA A 67 8.13 4.83 2.10
CA ALA A 67 7.69 4.94 0.71
C ALA A 67 7.32 3.56 0.16
N LEU A 68 6.25 3.51 -0.65
CA LEU A 68 5.92 2.29 -1.39
C LEU A 68 6.82 2.06 -2.59
N GLU A 69 7.30 3.16 -3.19
CA GLU A 69 8.18 3.15 -4.36
C GLU A 69 9.34 4.12 -4.12
N GLY A 70 10.55 3.72 -4.54
CA GLY A 70 11.76 4.53 -4.40
C GLY A 70 12.63 4.21 -3.17
N PRO A 71 13.66 5.03 -2.91
CA PRO A 71 14.56 4.89 -1.76
C PRO A 71 13.81 5.07 -0.43
N THR A 72 14.23 4.32 0.60
CA THR A 72 13.58 4.37 1.93
C THR A 72 13.97 5.57 2.77
N ASP A 73 15.11 6.21 2.48
CA ASP A 73 15.70 7.30 3.26
C ASP A 73 15.18 8.67 2.83
N THR A 74 14.98 8.89 1.53
CA THR A 74 14.40 10.11 0.98
C THR A 74 13.38 9.77 -0.11
N ILE A 75 12.16 10.26 0.07
CA ILE A 75 11.06 10.06 -0.86
C ILE A 75 11.04 11.22 -1.84
N GLU A 76 11.59 11.00 -3.03
CA GLU A 76 11.54 11.95 -4.14
C GLU A 76 10.28 11.70 -5.00
N PHE A 77 9.57 12.75 -5.38
CA PHE A 77 8.40 12.64 -6.25
C PHE A 77 8.15 13.93 -7.04
N HIS A 78 7.53 13.78 -8.21
CA HIS A 78 7.14 14.92 -9.03
C HIS A 78 5.96 15.67 -8.42
N ILE A 79 6.07 17.00 -8.34
CA ILE A 79 4.95 17.87 -7.98
C ILE A 79 3.79 17.59 -8.94
N GLY A 80 2.60 17.33 -8.39
CA GLY A 80 1.41 16.95 -9.14
C GLY A 80 1.24 15.45 -9.38
N SER A 81 2.20 14.63 -8.98
CA SER A 81 2.05 13.16 -8.95
C SER A 81 1.62 12.70 -7.56
N PRO A 82 0.70 11.72 -7.46
CA PRO A 82 0.32 11.17 -6.17
C PRO A 82 1.51 10.47 -5.52
N LEU A 83 1.53 10.49 -4.18
CA LEU A 83 2.52 9.78 -3.38
C LEU A 83 1.81 8.74 -2.51
N PHE A 84 2.29 7.49 -2.60
CA PHE A 84 1.79 6.38 -1.81
C PHE A 84 2.80 5.99 -0.74
N LEU A 85 2.32 5.85 0.49
CA LEU A 85 3.10 5.54 1.67
C LEU A 85 2.54 4.29 2.35
N ARG A 86 3.42 3.50 2.94
CA ARG A 86 3.07 2.37 3.79
C ARG A 86 3.37 2.70 5.24
N LEU A 87 2.38 2.54 6.09
CA LEU A 87 2.48 2.66 7.53
C LEU A 87 2.41 1.27 8.15
N ARG A 88 3.50 0.81 8.75
CA ARG A 88 3.54 -0.46 9.49
C ARG A 88 3.37 -0.17 10.97
N ILE A 89 2.52 -0.94 11.63
CA ILE A 89 2.15 -0.70 13.02
C ILE A 89 2.49 -1.96 13.83
N GLY A 90 3.11 -1.79 14.98
CA GLY A 90 3.48 -2.92 15.86
C GLY A 90 2.39 -3.34 16.85
N ASP A 91 1.27 -2.62 16.87
CA ASP A 91 0.19 -2.78 17.84
C ASP A 91 -1.14 -3.13 17.14
N ASP A 92 -1.69 -4.28 17.52
CA ASP A 92 -2.93 -4.82 16.97
C ASP A 92 -4.16 -3.91 17.23
N VAL A 93 -4.13 -3.15 18.33
CA VAL A 93 -5.21 -2.21 18.70
C VAL A 93 -5.35 -1.10 17.65
N ALA A 94 -4.27 -0.78 16.94
CA ALA A 94 -4.23 0.24 15.91
C ALA A 94 -4.36 -0.34 14.47
N CYS A 95 -4.66 -1.64 14.30
CA CYS A 95 -4.89 -2.22 12.96
C CYS A 95 -6.22 -1.88 12.31
N PRO A 96 -7.36 -1.85 13.04
CA PRO A 96 -8.63 -1.53 12.40
C PRO A 96 -8.61 -0.11 11.83
N PRO A 97 -9.11 0.13 10.60
CA PRO A 97 -9.32 1.49 10.11
C PRO A 97 -10.21 2.23 11.12
N GLY A 98 -9.81 3.44 11.50
CA GLY A 98 -10.42 4.19 12.62
C GLY A 98 -10.82 5.60 12.20
N THR A 99 -11.47 6.33 13.11
CA THR A 99 -11.85 7.74 12.95
C THR A 99 -10.72 8.72 13.33
N GLY A 100 -9.45 8.26 13.27
CA GLY A 100 -8.29 9.06 13.62
C GLY A 100 -7.85 9.94 12.45
N GLU A 101 -7.66 11.22 12.70
CA GLU A 101 -7.10 12.16 11.72
C GLU A 101 -5.59 11.95 11.63
N PHE A 102 -5.07 11.80 10.42
CA PHE A 102 -3.64 11.73 10.17
C PHE A 102 -3.09 13.15 10.09
N PHE A 103 -2.23 13.51 11.04
CA PHE A 103 -1.52 14.77 11.03
C PHE A 103 -0.07 14.55 10.65
N TYR A 104 0.49 15.51 9.94
CA TYR A 104 1.90 15.56 9.61
C TYR A 104 2.41 16.97 9.88
N PHE A 105 3.72 17.04 10.11
CA PHE A 105 4.41 18.23 10.58
C PHE A 105 5.69 18.38 9.76
N ASP A 106 6.08 19.61 9.47
CA ASP A 106 7.35 19.89 8.83
C ASP A 106 8.55 19.75 9.79
N ALA A 107 9.74 20.07 9.30
CA ALA A 107 10.99 20.01 10.06
C ALA A 107 11.01 20.96 11.28
N THR A 108 10.11 21.93 11.33
CA THR A 108 9.95 22.88 12.45
C THR A 108 8.84 22.48 13.41
N THR A 109 8.24 21.29 13.21
CA THR A 109 7.03 20.81 13.90
C THR A 109 5.78 21.65 13.62
N ALA A 110 5.84 22.55 12.64
CA ALA A 110 4.67 23.27 12.20
C ALA A 110 3.74 22.32 11.43
N GLN A 111 2.47 22.35 11.79
CA GLN A 111 1.44 21.68 11.01
C GLN A 111 1.25 22.48 9.72
N LEU A 112 1.92 22.04 8.66
CA LEU A 112 1.48 22.38 7.32
C LEU A 112 0.15 21.61 7.09
N GLY A 113 -0.76 22.05 6.21
CA GLY A 113 -1.99 21.29 5.89
C GLY A 113 -1.87 20.39 4.64
N TRP A 114 -2.02 19.06 4.81
CA TRP A 114 -2.00 17.97 3.82
C TRP A 114 -2.78 16.82 4.48
N SER A 115 -4.05 16.70 4.12
CA SER A 115 -4.83 15.52 4.43
C SER A 115 -4.31 14.35 3.59
N PHE A 116 -3.93 13.24 4.22
CA PHE A 116 -3.76 11.97 3.51
C PHE A 116 -5.11 11.28 3.39
N VAL A 117 -5.31 10.55 2.29
CA VAL A 117 -6.42 9.62 2.16
C VAL A 117 -5.91 8.25 2.58
N GLU A 118 -6.56 7.64 3.59
CA GLU A 118 -6.33 6.24 3.91
C GLU A 118 -6.91 5.38 2.78
N VAL A 119 -6.06 4.64 2.10
CA VAL A 119 -6.46 3.68 1.06
C VAL A 119 -6.87 2.40 1.76
N THR A 120 -8.18 2.16 1.79
CA THR A 120 -8.75 0.91 2.30
C THR A 120 -8.94 -0.08 1.15
N ASP A 121 -8.62 -1.35 1.40
CA ASP A 121 -8.89 -2.52 0.54
C ASP A 121 -8.84 -2.27 -0.98
N SER A 122 -7.63 -2.34 -1.56
CA SER A 122 -7.40 -2.16 -3.00
C SER A 122 -6.71 -3.37 -3.61
N LEU A 123 -6.94 -3.62 -4.90
CA LEU A 123 -6.18 -4.61 -5.68
C LEU A 123 -4.69 -4.29 -5.76
N LEU A 124 -4.32 -3.01 -5.65
CA LEU A 124 -2.91 -2.57 -5.66
C LEU A 124 -2.22 -2.82 -4.32
N PHE A 125 -2.95 -2.65 -3.22
CA PHE A 125 -2.43 -2.71 -1.87
C PHE A 125 -3.34 -3.62 -1.01
N PRO A 126 -3.34 -4.94 -1.29
CA PRO A 126 -4.19 -5.87 -0.57
C PRO A 126 -3.73 -6.00 0.89
N SER A 127 -4.69 -6.27 1.78
CA SER A 127 -4.35 -6.62 3.16
C SER A 127 -3.57 -7.93 3.20
N ILE A 128 -2.49 -7.97 3.99
CA ILE A 128 -1.68 -9.17 4.19
C ILE A 128 -2.04 -9.74 5.57
N PRO A 129 -2.57 -10.98 5.65
CA PRO A 129 -2.91 -11.59 6.93
C PRO A 129 -1.73 -11.60 7.91
N GLY A 130 -1.99 -11.27 9.18
CA GLY A 130 -0.98 -11.20 10.23
C GLY A 130 -0.07 -9.97 10.15
N ARG A 131 -0.37 -9.00 9.27
CA ARG A 131 0.31 -7.71 9.23
C ARG A 131 -0.64 -6.56 9.53
N CYS A 132 -0.17 -5.67 10.38
CA CYS A 132 -0.83 -4.41 10.67
C CYS A 132 -0.23 -3.32 9.78
N GLU A 133 -0.80 -3.16 8.59
CA GLU A 133 -0.33 -2.20 7.58
C GLU A 133 -1.48 -1.29 7.14
N ARG A 134 -1.19 0.00 6.96
CA ARG A 134 -2.09 0.97 6.36
C ARG A 134 -1.40 1.64 5.19
N TYR A 135 -2.18 1.98 4.17
CA TYR A 135 -1.68 2.65 2.98
C TYR A 135 -2.24 4.06 2.95
N LEU A 136 -1.35 5.04 2.82
CA LEU A 136 -1.71 6.46 2.80
C LEU A 136 -1.41 7.01 1.41
N MET A 137 -2.33 7.80 0.87
CA MET A 137 -2.14 8.51 -0.38
C MET A 137 -2.16 10.01 -0.15
N LEU A 138 -1.10 10.69 -0.58
CA LEU A 138 -1.15 12.11 -0.90
C LEU A 138 -1.65 12.22 -2.35
N SER A 139 -2.83 12.81 -2.54
CA SER A 139 -3.39 12.95 -3.89
C SER A 139 -2.51 13.83 -4.78
N SER A 140 -2.67 13.71 -6.09
CA SER A 140 -2.04 14.62 -7.05
C SER A 140 -2.38 16.09 -6.75
N GLU A 141 -3.63 16.38 -6.39
CA GLU A 141 -4.07 17.72 -5.99
C GLU A 141 -3.32 18.25 -4.76
N ALA A 142 -3.17 17.42 -3.72
CA ALA A 142 -2.44 17.79 -2.53
C ALA A 142 -0.95 17.96 -2.85
N SER A 143 -0.35 17.04 -3.61
CA SER A 143 1.05 17.13 -4.03
C SER A 143 1.35 18.42 -4.80
N ASN A 144 0.39 18.95 -5.57
CA ASN A 144 0.54 20.18 -6.36
C ASN A 144 0.72 21.44 -5.53
N ARG A 145 0.29 21.46 -4.27
CA ARG A 145 0.46 22.64 -3.42
C ARG A 145 1.85 22.68 -2.75
N LEU A 146 2.65 21.62 -2.89
CA LEU A 146 4.03 21.59 -2.39
C LEU A 146 4.97 22.35 -3.32
N ALA A 147 5.78 23.22 -2.73
CA ALA A 147 6.91 23.81 -3.43
C ALA A 147 8.05 22.79 -3.59
N GLU A 148 8.91 23.02 -4.58
CA GLU A 148 10.14 22.27 -4.73
C GLU A 148 11.06 22.52 -3.54
N GLY A 149 11.66 21.45 -2.99
CA GLY A 149 12.53 21.58 -1.83
C GLY A 149 12.68 20.30 -1.01
N ARG A 150 13.11 20.46 0.25
CA ARG A 150 13.24 19.36 1.21
C ARG A 150 12.31 19.61 2.38
N PHE A 151 11.56 18.57 2.73
CA PHE A 151 10.66 18.55 3.86
C PHE A 151 10.91 17.30 4.68
N THR A 152 10.43 17.29 5.91
CA THR A 152 10.32 16.05 6.70
C THR A 152 8.87 15.82 7.00
N MET A 153 8.51 14.55 7.18
CA MET A 153 7.17 14.14 7.48
C MET A 153 7.22 13.06 8.56
N ARG A 154 6.22 13.08 9.43
CA ARG A 154 5.86 11.96 10.32
C ARG A 154 4.35 11.81 10.29
N ALA A 155 3.86 10.60 10.52
CA ALA A 155 2.44 10.33 10.71
C ALA A 155 2.14 10.21 12.22
N GLU A 156 0.99 10.74 12.65
CA GLU A 156 0.43 10.48 13.97
C GLU A 156 -0.94 9.83 13.87
N LEU A 157 -1.18 8.80 14.69
CA LEU A 157 -2.45 8.11 14.83
C LEU A 157 -3.02 8.37 16.22
N PHE A 158 -4.21 8.95 16.27
CA PHE A 158 -4.95 9.21 17.50
C PHE A 158 -6.02 8.12 17.68
N MET A 159 -5.75 7.18 18.58
CA MET A 159 -6.68 6.07 18.87
C MET A 159 -7.69 6.45 19.97
N SER A 160 -7.32 7.38 20.84
CA SER A 160 -8.18 8.00 21.85
C SER A 160 -7.62 9.38 22.22
N PRO A 161 -8.31 10.19 23.04
CA PRO A 161 -7.77 11.46 23.54
C PRO A 161 -6.46 11.32 24.32
N THR A 162 -6.14 10.12 24.82
CA THR A 162 -4.96 9.85 25.65
C THR A 162 -3.98 8.86 25.02
N TYR A 163 -4.34 8.21 23.92
CA TYR A 163 -3.51 7.23 23.25
C TYR A 163 -3.16 7.68 21.82
N ARG A 164 -1.87 7.92 21.60
CA ARG A 164 -1.30 8.37 20.34
C ARG A 164 -0.09 7.53 19.96
N LEU A 165 -0.02 7.15 18.69
CA LEU A 165 1.16 6.54 18.07
C LEU A 165 1.77 7.53 17.08
N SER A 166 3.10 7.59 17.03
CA SER A 166 3.85 8.45 16.11
C SER A 166 4.84 7.59 15.32
N SER A 167 4.99 7.87 14.01
CA SER A 167 6.00 7.20 13.18
C SER A 167 7.38 7.81 13.41
N ASP A 168 8.38 7.16 12.82
CA ASP A 168 9.63 7.79 12.46
C ASP A 168 9.44 8.97 11.48
N MET A 169 10.49 9.79 11.35
CA MET A 169 10.52 10.89 10.39
C MET A 169 11.12 10.42 9.07
N VAL A 170 10.45 10.73 7.97
CA VAL A 170 10.94 10.49 6.60
C VAL A 170 11.23 11.82 5.91
N ALA A 171 12.26 11.87 5.08
CA ALA A 171 12.55 13.02 4.24
C ALA A 171 11.69 12.96 2.96
N LEU A 172 11.08 14.09 2.60
CA LEU A 172 10.35 14.28 1.36
C LEU A 172 11.09 15.27 0.47
N ARG A 173 11.13 14.99 -0.82
CA ARG A 173 11.71 15.88 -1.82
C ARG A 173 10.79 16.02 -3.03
N PRO A 174 9.84 16.97 -3.00
CA PRO A 174 9.08 17.34 -4.19
C PRO A 174 10.03 17.99 -5.20
N VAL A 175 10.00 17.52 -6.44
CA VAL A 175 10.81 18.07 -7.54
C VAL A 175 9.92 18.42 -8.73
N ARG A 176 10.34 19.42 -9.51
CA ARG A 176 9.67 19.73 -10.78
C ARG A 176 10.15 18.78 -11.85
N ALA A 177 9.22 18.16 -12.59
CA ALA A 177 9.58 17.40 -13.77
C ALA A 177 10.07 18.35 -14.86
N ALA A 178 11.30 18.14 -15.37
CA ALA A 178 11.93 19.06 -16.32
C ALA A 178 11.22 19.13 -17.68
N GLY A 179 10.51 18.06 -18.07
CA GLY A 179 9.80 17.94 -19.35
C GLY A 179 8.28 17.78 -19.23
N GLY A 180 7.71 17.98 -18.04
CA GLY A 180 6.30 17.65 -17.77
C GLY A 180 6.09 16.19 -17.36
N ALA A 181 4.86 15.70 -17.42
CA ALA A 181 4.50 14.34 -17.02
C ALA A 181 5.25 13.30 -17.88
N ASP A 182 5.97 12.40 -17.24
CA ASP A 182 6.66 11.29 -17.86
C ASP A 182 5.93 9.96 -17.60
N GLU A 183 6.53 8.86 -18.05
CA GLU A 183 5.97 7.52 -17.85
C GLU A 183 5.76 7.16 -16.37
N GLU A 184 6.60 7.67 -15.47
CA GLU A 184 6.48 7.42 -14.03
C GLU A 184 5.31 8.21 -13.43
N SER A 185 5.24 9.51 -13.71
CA SER A 185 4.11 10.35 -13.31
C SER A 185 2.78 9.81 -13.84
N TYR A 186 2.76 9.32 -15.08
CA TYR A 186 1.56 8.74 -15.67
C TYR A 186 1.16 7.40 -15.01
N ALA A 187 2.13 6.51 -14.73
CA ALA A 187 1.85 5.28 -13.99
C ALA A 187 1.30 5.56 -12.58
N ARG A 188 1.84 6.56 -11.88
CA ARG A 188 1.33 7.00 -10.57
C ARG A 188 -0.08 7.59 -10.65
N PHE A 189 -0.37 8.38 -11.68
CA PHE A 189 -1.72 8.87 -11.95
C PHE A 189 -2.71 7.71 -12.12
N LEU A 190 -2.37 6.67 -12.89
CA LEU A 190 -3.22 5.49 -13.03
C LEU A 190 -3.43 4.76 -11.70
N GLN A 191 -2.40 4.66 -10.84
CA GLN A 191 -2.57 4.10 -9.49
C GLN A 191 -3.61 4.87 -8.68
N GLU A 192 -3.56 6.21 -8.70
CA GLU A 192 -4.56 7.08 -8.04
C GLU A 192 -5.96 6.82 -8.57
N GLN A 193 -6.14 6.69 -9.89
CA GLN A 193 -7.45 6.37 -10.47
C GLN A 193 -7.97 5.00 -9.97
N ILE A 194 -7.09 4.02 -9.83
CA ILE A 194 -7.45 2.68 -9.34
C ILE A 194 -7.81 2.73 -7.85
N VAL A 195 -7.06 3.42 -7.00
CA VAL A 195 -7.39 3.48 -5.56
C VAL A 195 -8.61 4.36 -5.28
N GLY A 196 -8.83 5.41 -6.07
CA GLY A 196 -9.97 6.31 -5.95
C GLY A 196 -11.31 5.69 -6.34
N ASN A 197 -11.31 4.44 -6.84
CA ASN A 197 -12.48 3.69 -7.29
C ASN A 197 -13.46 4.53 -8.10
N ALA A 198 -12.95 5.19 -9.13
CA ALA A 198 -13.73 6.19 -9.82
C ALA A 198 -14.67 5.52 -10.83
N ALA A 199 -15.98 5.71 -10.67
CA ALA A 199 -17.01 5.09 -11.52
C ALA A 199 -16.83 5.41 -13.03
N HIS A 200 -16.12 6.51 -13.35
CA HIS A 200 -15.76 6.88 -14.72
C HIS A 200 -14.82 5.90 -15.42
N LEU A 201 -14.14 5.01 -14.69
CA LEU A 201 -13.34 3.95 -15.31
C LEU A 201 -14.17 2.89 -16.06
N ARG A 202 -15.50 2.98 -16.00
CA ARG A 202 -16.43 2.19 -16.81
C ARG A 202 -16.88 2.91 -18.08
N ASP A 203 -16.58 4.20 -18.21
CA ASP A 203 -16.95 4.98 -19.39
C ASP A 203 -15.94 4.76 -20.53
N PRO A 204 -16.37 4.27 -21.71
CA PRO A 204 -15.48 4.01 -22.83
C PRO A 204 -14.73 5.25 -23.34
N GLN A 205 -15.34 6.44 -23.28
CA GLN A 205 -14.67 7.68 -23.71
C GLN A 205 -13.51 8.04 -22.78
N THR A 206 -13.74 7.90 -21.48
CA THR A 206 -12.68 8.07 -20.47
C THR A 206 -11.56 7.05 -20.67
N LEU A 207 -11.88 5.78 -20.93
CA LEU A 207 -10.86 4.75 -21.22
C LEU A 207 -10.06 5.07 -22.49
N ALA A 208 -10.72 5.54 -23.55
CA ALA A 208 -10.05 5.96 -24.77
C ALA A 208 -9.14 7.17 -24.56
N ALA A 209 -9.53 8.11 -23.68
CA ALA A 209 -8.70 9.26 -23.31
C ALA A 209 -7.50 8.84 -22.45
N LEU A 210 -7.70 7.88 -21.54
CA LEU A 210 -6.64 7.38 -20.68
C LEU A 210 -5.60 6.58 -21.47
N PHE A 211 -6.02 5.74 -22.42
CA PHE A 211 -5.13 4.79 -23.10
C PHE A 211 -5.02 5.03 -24.62
N GLY A 212 -5.28 6.26 -25.05
CA GLY A 212 -5.23 6.66 -26.45
C GLY A 212 -3.82 6.82 -27.01
N GLU A 213 -3.74 7.16 -28.30
CA GLU A 213 -2.47 7.44 -28.97
C GLU A 213 -1.74 8.63 -28.33
N GLY A 214 -0.42 8.49 -28.14
CA GLY A 214 0.43 9.55 -27.57
C GLY A 214 0.53 9.54 -26.04
N VAL A 215 -0.16 8.63 -25.35
CA VAL A 215 -0.04 8.45 -23.90
C VAL A 215 1.28 7.75 -23.54
N PRO A 216 2.05 8.25 -22.56
CA PRO A 216 3.26 7.58 -22.09
C PRO A 216 3.00 6.14 -21.66
N THR A 217 3.83 5.20 -22.11
CA THR A 217 3.66 3.77 -21.82
C THR A 217 4.91 3.20 -21.12
N SER A 218 4.71 2.60 -19.96
CA SER A 218 5.69 1.81 -19.20
C SER A 218 5.13 0.43 -18.87
N ALA A 219 6.00 -0.47 -18.40
CA ALA A 219 5.57 -1.78 -17.94
C ALA A 219 4.59 -1.64 -16.76
N GLU A 220 4.84 -0.70 -15.84
CA GLU A 220 3.96 -0.38 -14.72
C GLU A 220 2.63 0.19 -15.19
N SER A 221 2.61 1.13 -16.13
CA SER A 221 1.36 1.70 -16.63
C SER A 221 0.49 0.65 -17.32
N GLU A 222 1.10 -0.33 -18.00
CA GLU A 222 0.39 -1.45 -18.63
C GLU A 222 -0.20 -2.43 -17.58
N VAL A 223 0.51 -2.69 -16.46
CA VAL A 223 -0.08 -3.44 -15.34
C VAL A 223 -1.31 -2.72 -14.81
N TYR A 224 -1.23 -1.41 -14.59
CA TYR A 224 -2.34 -0.61 -14.09
C TYR A 224 -3.48 -0.50 -15.11
N ARG A 225 -3.17 -0.39 -16.41
CA ARG A 225 -4.15 -0.52 -17.49
C ARG A 225 -4.90 -1.83 -17.41
N GLY A 226 -4.20 -2.94 -17.19
CA GLY A 226 -4.81 -4.26 -17.00
C GLY A 226 -5.86 -4.27 -15.87
N VAL A 227 -5.57 -3.63 -14.74
CA VAL A 227 -6.52 -3.50 -13.63
C VAL A 227 -7.75 -2.69 -14.03
N VAL A 228 -7.54 -1.58 -14.74
CA VAL A 228 -8.64 -0.72 -15.22
C VAL A 228 -9.55 -1.49 -16.19
N MET A 229 -8.98 -2.22 -17.16
CA MET A 229 -9.74 -3.04 -18.11
C MET A 229 -10.48 -4.19 -17.42
N PHE A 230 -9.85 -4.84 -16.45
CA PHE A 230 -10.51 -5.88 -15.65
C PHE A 230 -11.74 -5.33 -14.91
N ARG A 231 -11.63 -4.12 -14.34
CA ARG A 231 -12.73 -3.46 -13.62
C ARG A 231 -13.85 -2.96 -14.53
N SER A 232 -13.55 -2.65 -15.79
CA SER A 232 -14.57 -2.31 -16.79
C SER A 232 -15.27 -3.54 -17.36
N GLY A 233 -14.76 -4.74 -17.08
CA GLY A 233 -15.32 -6.01 -17.54
C GLY A 233 -14.66 -6.57 -18.80
N ASP A 234 -13.65 -5.88 -19.36
CA ASP A 234 -12.90 -6.33 -20.53
C ASP A 234 -11.73 -7.22 -20.11
N MET A 235 -12.03 -8.51 -19.92
CA MET A 235 -11.05 -9.51 -19.49
C MET A 235 -9.97 -9.79 -20.55
N VAL A 236 -10.29 -9.61 -21.83
CA VAL A 236 -9.35 -9.82 -22.94
C VAL A 236 -8.34 -8.68 -22.97
N ALA A 237 -8.82 -7.44 -22.96
CA ALA A 237 -7.94 -6.26 -22.90
C ALA A 237 -7.08 -6.24 -21.63
N ALA A 238 -7.62 -6.74 -20.51
CA ALA A 238 -6.85 -6.90 -19.27
C ALA A 238 -5.67 -7.88 -19.45
N GLY A 239 -5.91 -9.05 -20.05
CA GLY A 239 -4.86 -10.03 -20.34
C GLY A 239 -3.83 -9.51 -21.36
N ASP A 240 -4.27 -8.79 -22.38
CA ASP A 240 -3.40 -8.17 -23.37
C ASP A 240 -2.47 -7.11 -22.76
N ALA A 241 -3.00 -6.32 -21.82
CA ALA A 241 -2.20 -5.35 -21.06
C ALA A 241 -1.11 -6.01 -20.22
N LEU A 242 -1.41 -7.14 -19.57
CA LEU A 242 -0.41 -7.86 -18.78
C LEU A 242 0.71 -8.45 -19.67
N ARG A 243 0.37 -8.97 -20.85
CA ARG A 243 1.38 -9.45 -21.81
C ARG A 243 2.27 -8.32 -22.32
N SER A 244 1.66 -7.19 -22.67
CA SER A 244 2.36 -5.96 -23.07
C SER A 244 3.31 -5.47 -21.96
N ALA A 245 2.87 -5.48 -20.69
CA ALA A 245 3.72 -5.13 -19.55
C ALA A 245 4.98 -6.02 -19.47
N ASP A 246 4.83 -7.33 -19.60
CA ASP A 246 5.94 -8.27 -19.56
C ASP A 246 6.90 -8.08 -20.75
N GLU A 247 6.37 -7.84 -21.95
CA GLU A 247 7.16 -7.51 -23.15
C GLU A 247 8.00 -6.22 -22.96
N ILE A 248 7.38 -5.15 -22.46
CA ILE A 248 8.08 -3.88 -22.19
C ILE A 248 9.15 -4.07 -21.11
N ALA A 249 8.84 -4.77 -20.03
CA ALA A 249 9.80 -5.04 -18.94
C ALA A 249 11.02 -5.82 -19.46
N MET A 250 10.80 -6.84 -20.30
CA MET A 250 11.85 -7.62 -20.94
C MET A 250 12.71 -6.77 -21.90
N GLN A 251 12.07 -5.97 -22.77
CA GLN A 251 12.78 -5.12 -23.73
C GLN A 251 13.62 -4.05 -23.06
N ARG A 252 13.08 -3.40 -22.03
CA ARG A 252 13.73 -2.28 -21.34
C ARG A 252 14.70 -2.72 -20.24
N LYS A 253 14.71 -4.00 -19.87
CA LYS A 253 15.51 -4.56 -18.77
C LYS A 253 15.32 -3.79 -17.44
N ARG A 254 14.12 -3.24 -17.23
CA ARG A 254 13.74 -2.55 -15.99
C ARG A 254 12.78 -3.45 -15.24
N PRO A 255 13.12 -3.90 -14.02
CA PRO A 255 12.19 -4.68 -13.22
C PRO A 255 10.99 -3.81 -12.82
N LEU A 256 9.81 -4.42 -12.76
CA LEU A 256 8.61 -3.80 -12.23
C LEU A 256 8.81 -3.37 -10.78
N THR A 257 8.12 -2.29 -10.37
CA THR A 257 8.01 -1.96 -8.95
C THR A 257 7.30 -3.10 -8.20
N ILE A 258 7.55 -3.20 -6.90
CA ILE A 258 6.96 -4.26 -6.09
C ILE A 258 5.43 -4.16 -6.05
N ALA A 259 4.89 -2.93 -6.07
CA ALA A 259 3.46 -2.70 -6.19
C ALA A 259 2.92 -3.25 -7.53
N ALA A 260 3.60 -2.97 -8.64
CA ALA A 260 3.22 -3.50 -9.95
C ALA A 260 3.31 -5.03 -10.03
N VAL A 261 4.34 -5.66 -9.43
CA VAL A 261 4.45 -7.13 -9.35
C VAL A 261 3.27 -7.74 -8.59
N TYR A 262 2.99 -7.26 -7.38
CA TYR A 262 1.87 -7.79 -6.58
C TYR A 262 0.53 -7.62 -7.30
N THR A 263 0.35 -6.46 -7.95
CA THR A 263 -0.84 -6.15 -8.72
C THR A 263 -1.00 -7.11 -9.90
N ARG A 264 0.04 -7.29 -10.70
CA ARG A 264 0.06 -8.21 -11.84
C ARG A 264 -0.30 -9.61 -11.39
N ASP A 265 0.37 -10.13 -10.36
CA ASP A 265 0.16 -11.49 -9.89
C ASP A 265 -1.25 -11.69 -9.31
N ALA A 266 -1.79 -10.69 -8.61
CA ALA A 266 -3.17 -10.69 -8.14
C ALA A 266 -4.18 -10.68 -9.30
N LEU A 267 -3.91 -9.90 -10.33
CA LEU A 267 -4.75 -9.82 -11.51
C LEU A 267 -4.70 -11.11 -12.34
N LEU A 268 -3.52 -11.70 -12.54
CA LEU A 268 -3.37 -13.01 -13.19
C LEU A 268 -4.16 -14.10 -12.46
N ARG A 269 -4.10 -14.15 -11.13
CA ARG A 269 -4.92 -15.07 -10.34
C ARG A 269 -6.41 -14.86 -10.59
N LYS A 270 -6.89 -13.61 -10.67
CA LYS A 270 -8.29 -13.29 -10.94
C LYS A 270 -8.73 -13.62 -12.37
N LEU A 271 -7.83 -13.48 -13.34
CA LEU A 271 -8.05 -13.86 -14.74
C LEU A 271 -7.95 -15.38 -14.97
N GLY A 272 -7.60 -16.16 -13.95
CA GLY A 272 -7.39 -17.61 -14.06
C GLY A 272 -6.08 -17.99 -14.76
N GLN A 273 -5.11 -17.07 -14.86
CA GLN A 273 -3.89 -17.18 -15.65
C GLN A 273 -2.60 -17.32 -14.83
N LEU A 274 -2.64 -18.01 -13.68
CA LEU A 274 -1.44 -18.60 -13.11
C LEU A 274 -1.61 -20.11 -13.01
N ALA A 275 -0.79 -20.81 -13.79
CA ALA A 275 -0.56 -22.24 -13.65
C ALA A 275 -0.12 -22.56 -12.20
N PRO A 276 -0.59 -23.66 -11.61
CA PRO A 276 -0.09 -24.10 -10.32
C PRO A 276 1.39 -24.49 -10.48
N ASN A 277 2.22 -24.05 -9.54
CA ASN A 277 3.64 -24.39 -9.32
C ASN A 277 4.70 -23.53 -10.03
N ARG A 278 5.26 -22.56 -9.31
CA ARG A 278 6.71 -22.32 -9.23
C ARG A 278 7.08 -21.98 -7.80
#